data_AF-A0A382Q8C4-F1
#
_entry.id   AF-A0A382Q8C4-F1
#
_cell.length_a   1.000
_cell.length_b   1.000
_cell.length_c   1.000
_cell.angle_alpha   90.00
_cell.angle_beta   90.00
_cell.angle_gamma   90.00
#
_symmetry.space_group_name_H-M   'P 1'
#
loop_
_entity.id
_entity.type
_entity.pdbx_description
1 polymer ?
#
loop_
_entity_poly.entity_id
_entity_poly.type
_entity_poly.pdbx_seq_one_letter_code
_entity_poly.pdbx_strand_id
1 'polypeptide(L)'
;MTPSAVACDQKCVYCWRANEMFSGQQDLMEYANDNPTEIVQESIEAHLRKLTGFGGNPNIDQKKYEESRTVRHFAISLTGEPTLYKRLPEMLRELRERKISSFLVTNGLHPEMIERLRDED
;
A
#
# COMPACT_ATOMS: atom_id res chain seq x y z
N MET A 1 -2.64 -2.31 -1.40
CA MET A 1 -2.76 -1.05 -0.64
C MET A 1 -1.78 -0.04 -1.25
N THR A 2 -1.88 1.26 -0.96
CA THR A 2 -0.86 2.27 -1.34
C THR A 2 -0.88 3.47 -0.36
N PRO A 3 0.28 4.04 0.03
CA PRO A 3 0.36 5.26 0.82
C PRO A 3 0.28 6.55 -0.01
N SER A 4 0.22 6.45 -1.34
CA SER A 4 0.26 7.60 -2.26
C SER A 4 -0.85 7.52 -3.31
N ALA A 5 -2.07 7.18 -2.88
CA ALA A 5 -3.15 6.75 -3.76
C ALA A 5 -3.44 7.67 -4.96
N VAL A 6 -3.22 8.97 -4.76
CA VAL A 6 -3.59 10.03 -5.70
C VAL A 6 -2.40 10.69 -6.40
N ALA A 7 -1.16 10.29 -6.08
CA ALA A 7 0.06 10.96 -6.54
C ALA A 7 0.98 10.02 -7.31
N CYS A 8 1.43 10.43 -8.50
CA CYS A 8 2.41 9.72 -9.32
C CYS A 8 2.96 10.67 -10.40
N ASP A 9 4.26 10.58 -10.67
CA ASP A 9 5.00 11.35 -11.69
C ASP A 9 4.56 11.04 -13.12
N GLN A 10 4.18 9.79 -13.37
CA GLN A 10 3.85 9.33 -14.71
C GLN A 10 2.35 9.46 -15.00
N LYS A 11 2.00 9.57 -16.28
CA LYS A 11 0.62 9.51 -16.78
C LYS A 11 0.45 8.38 -17.80
N CYS A 12 0.76 7.15 -17.37
CA CYS A 12 0.76 6.00 -18.26
C CYS A 12 -0.64 5.76 -18.87
N VAL A 13 -0.69 5.48 -20.17
CA VAL A 13 -1.93 5.23 -20.93
C VAL A 13 -2.65 3.95 -20.51
N TYR A 14 -1.96 3.07 -19.79
CA TYR A 14 -2.47 1.78 -19.32
C TYR A 14 -2.75 1.75 -17.81
N CYS A 15 -2.42 2.81 -17.06
CA CYS A 15 -2.72 2.86 -15.63
C CYS A 15 -4.21 3.08 -15.40
N TRP A 16 -4.86 2.10 -14.77
CA TRP A 16 -6.28 2.15 -14.42
C TRP A 16 -6.57 3.15 -13.30
N ARG A 17 -6.74 4.42 -13.67
CA ARG A 17 -7.15 5.51 -12.76
C ARG A 17 -7.73 6.68 -13.55
N ALA A 18 -8.49 7.54 -12.88
CA ALA A 18 -8.98 8.80 -13.46
C ALA A 18 -7.82 9.80 -13.61
N ASN A 19 -7.03 9.68 -14.68
CA ASN A 19 -5.80 10.46 -14.87
C ASN A 19 -6.02 11.98 -14.74
N GLU A 20 -7.18 12.51 -15.11
CA GLU A 20 -7.51 13.93 -14.96
C GLU A 20 -7.55 14.40 -13.50
N MET A 21 -7.89 13.51 -12.57
CA MET A 21 -8.00 13.83 -11.13
C MET A 21 -6.70 13.57 -10.36
N PHE A 22 -5.83 12.68 -10.86
CA PHE A 22 -4.64 12.20 -10.14
C PHE A 22 -3.31 12.70 -10.72
N SER A 23 -3.36 13.34 -11.87
CA SER A 23 -2.18 13.93 -12.51
C SER A 23 -1.79 15.24 -11.85
N GLY A 24 -0.50 15.43 -11.52
CA GLY A 24 -0.02 16.72 -11.01
C GLY A 24 -0.31 16.96 -9.53
N GLN A 25 -0.64 15.91 -8.77
CA GLN A 25 -0.97 15.97 -7.34
C GLN A 25 0.22 15.56 -6.45
N GLN A 26 1.45 15.57 -6.96
CA GLN A 26 2.66 15.18 -6.23
C GLN A 26 2.90 16.10 -5.02
N ASP A 27 2.56 17.37 -5.14
CA ASP A 27 2.70 18.36 -4.07
C ASP A 27 1.89 17.96 -2.81
N LEU A 28 0.81 17.20 -2.97
CA LEU A 28 0.06 16.66 -1.82
C LEU A 28 0.92 15.73 -0.95
N MET A 29 1.91 15.05 -1.55
CA MET A 29 2.81 14.16 -0.82
C MET A 29 3.80 14.91 0.07
N GLU A 30 3.96 16.22 -0.09
CA GLU A 30 4.72 17.03 0.87
C GLU A 30 4.03 17.08 2.24
N TYR A 31 2.70 17.04 2.24
CA TYR A 31 1.86 17.06 3.43
C TYR A 31 1.47 15.68 3.93
N ALA A 32 1.69 14.63 3.13
CA ALA A 32 1.40 13.23 3.46
C ALA A 32 2.38 12.69 4.52
N ASN A 33 2.12 13.04 5.79
CA ASN A 33 2.93 12.67 6.95
C ASN A 33 2.21 11.73 7.92
N ASP A 34 1.11 11.11 7.47
CA ASP A 34 0.35 10.11 8.22
C ASP A 34 1.28 9.06 8.83
N ASN A 35 0.95 8.58 10.02
CA ASN A 35 1.82 7.68 10.77
C ASN A 35 1.87 6.29 10.10
N PRO A 36 3.05 5.74 9.77
CA PRO A 36 3.21 4.40 9.20
C PRO A 36 2.49 3.28 9.97
N THR A 37 2.57 3.31 11.30
CA THR A 37 1.93 2.31 12.17
C THR A 37 0.41 2.38 12.05
N GLU A 38 -0.15 3.60 11.99
CA GLU A 38 -1.58 3.82 11.80
C GLU A 38 -2.02 3.40 10.38
N ILE A 39 -1.27 3.78 9.34
CA ILE A 39 -1.55 3.36 7.95
C ILE A 39 -1.60 1.83 7.86
N VAL A 40 -0.62 1.12 8.44
CA VAL A 40 -0.59 -0.35 8.42
C VAL A 40 -1.77 -0.94 9.18
N GLN A 41 -2.07 -0.43 10.38
CA GLN A 41 -3.18 -0.91 11.21
C GLN A 41 -4.54 -0.70 10.52
N GLU A 42 -4.84 0.53 10.10
CA GLU A 42 -6.08 0.88 9.40
C GLU A 42 -6.21 0.13 8.07
N SER A 43 -5.10 -0.12 7.36
CA SER A 43 -5.11 -0.93 6.15
C SER A 43 -5.51 -2.38 6.41
N ILE A 44 -5.02 -2.98 7.51
CA ILE A 44 -5.40 -4.33 7.93
C ILE A 44 -6.88 -4.36 8.31
N GLU A 45 -7.35 -3.40 9.11
CA GLU A 45 -8.75 -3.31 9.52
C GLU A 45 -9.68 -3.12 8.32
N ALA A 46 -9.33 -2.24 7.38
CA ALA A 46 -10.07 -2.03 6.14
C ALA A 46 -10.07 -3.29 5.26
N HIS A 47 -8.97 -4.05 5.21
CA HIS A 47 -8.92 -5.33 4.51
C HIS A 47 -9.87 -6.35 5.14
N LEU A 48 -9.84 -6.52 6.47
CA LEU A 48 -10.74 -7.42 7.19
C LEU A 48 -12.21 -7.01 7.03
N ARG A 49 -12.50 -5.70 7.07
CA ARG A 49 -13.83 -5.16 6.81
C ARG A 49 -14.32 -5.54 5.40
N LYS A 50 -13.47 -5.45 4.37
CA LYS A 50 -13.83 -5.90 3.01
C LYS A 50 -14.16 -7.39 2.93
N LEU A 51 -13.47 -8.22 3.72
CA LEU A 51 -13.72 -9.66 3.75
C LEU A 51 -15.08 -10.02 4.36
N THR A 52 -15.65 -9.18 5.24
CA THR A 52 -16.93 -9.49 5.91
C THR A 52 -18.08 -9.83 4.96
N GLY A 53 -18.09 -9.25 3.74
CA GLY A 53 -19.11 -9.55 2.72
C GLY A 53 -19.07 -10.99 2.20
N PHE A 54 -17.96 -11.71 2.40
CA PHE A 54 -17.78 -13.10 1.98
C PHE A 54 -18.30 -14.12 3.00
N GLY A 55 -18.25 -13.81 4.30
CA GLY A 55 -18.63 -14.77 5.36
C GLY A 55 -20.10 -15.21 5.33
N GLY A 56 -20.99 -14.41 4.73
CA GLY A 56 -22.41 -14.75 4.54
C GLY A 56 -22.70 -15.55 3.26
N ASN A 57 -21.72 -15.80 2.41
CA ASN A 57 -21.91 -16.52 1.15
C ASN A 57 -22.00 -18.04 1.41
N PRO A 58 -23.12 -18.72 1.08
CA PRO A 58 -23.26 -20.16 1.33
C PRO A 58 -22.29 -21.03 0.51
N ASN A 59 -21.73 -20.50 -0.58
CA ASN A 59 -20.80 -21.22 -1.46
C ASN A 59 -19.33 -21.00 -1.09
N ILE A 60 -19.04 -20.33 0.04
CA ILE A 60 -17.67 -20.05 0.43
C ILE A 60 -16.96 -21.28 0.98
N ASP A 61 -15.69 -21.41 0.64
CA ASP A 61 -14.76 -22.29 1.35
C ASP A 61 -14.45 -21.66 2.72
N GLN A 62 -15.05 -22.23 3.78
CA GLN A 62 -14.91 -21.71 5.14
C GLN A 62 -13.47 -21.70 5.63
N LYS A 63 -12.67 -22.71 5.24
CA LYS A 63 -11.26 -22.78 5.63
C LYS A 63 -10.48 -21.62 5.02
N LYS A 64 -10.67 -21.34 3.72
CA LYS A 64 -10.02 -20.19 3.06
C LYS A 64 -10.48 -18.87 3.63
N TYR A 65 -11.76 -18.75 4.00
CA TYR A 65 -12.27 -17.55 4.64
C TYR A 65 -11.59 -17.29 5.99
N GLU A 66 -11.49 -18.32 6.85
CA GLU A 66 -10.77 -18.22 8.12
C GLU A 66 -9.29 -17.88 7.92
N GLU A 67 -8.61 -18.53 6.98
CA GLU A 67 -7.22 -18.23 6.63
C GLU A 67 -7.04 -16.78 6.16
N SER A 68 -7.96 -16.27 5.33
CA SER A 68 -7.91 -14.90 4.79
C SER A 68 -7.97 -13.81 5.86
N ARG A 69 -8.50 -14.11 7.05
CA ARG A 69 -8.56 -13.17 8.19
C ARG A 69 -7.20 -12.94 8.85
N THR A 70 -6.18 -13.72 8.50
CA THR A 70 -4.82 -13.51 8.98
C THR A 70 -3.96 -12.92 7.86
N VAL A 71 -3.68 -11.62 7.93
CA VAL A 71 -2.83 -10.95 6.94
C VAL A 71 -1.39 -11.43 7.07
N ARG A 72 -0.86 -12.08 6.03
CA ARG A 72 0.55 -12.55 5.97
C ARG A 72 1.40 -11.80 4.94
N HIS A 73 0.74 -11.19 3.95
CA HIS A 73 1.39 -10.55 2.82
C HIS A 73 0.78 -9.17 2.59
N PHE A 74 1.63 -8.18 2.31
CA PHE A 74 1.22 -6.78 2.15
C PHE A 74 1.80 -6.19 0.86
N ALA A 75 0.96 -6.10 -0.17
CA ALA A 75 1.33 -5.52 -1.46
C ALA A 75 1.11 -4.00 -1.49
N ILE A 76 2.18 -3.26 -1.66
CA ILE A 76 2.25 -1.80 -1.82
C ILE A 76 2.31 -1.49 -3.32
N SER A 77 1.16 -1.61 -3.99
CA SER A 77 1.08 -1.64 -5.45
C SER A 77 -0.31 -1.31 -6.02
N LEU A 78 -1.19 -0.66 -5.24
CA LEU A 78 -2.58 -0.44 -5.68
C LEU A 78 -2.70 0.64 -6.77
N THR A 79 -2.20 1.83 -6.50
CA THR A 79 -2.19 3.00 -7.41
C THR A 79 -1.19 4.02 -6.86
N GLY A 80 -0.82 5.01 -7.68
CA GLY A 80 0.17 6.02 -7.31
C GLY A 80 1.61 5.51 -7.39
N GLU A 81 2.55 6.36 -7.01
CA GLU A 81 3.96 5.99 -6.83
C GLU A 81 4.30 5.93 -5.33
N PRO A 82 4.45 4.74 -4.73
CA PRO A 82 4.63 4.61 -3.28
C PRO A 82 5.93 5.22 -2.76
N THR A 83 6.98 5.36 -3.59
CA THR A 83 8.24 5.99 -3.16
C THR A 83 8.10 7.49 -2.87
N LEU A 84 7.00 8.13 -3.27
CA LEU A 84 6.69 9.51 -2.90
C LEU A 84 6.37 9.66 -1.39
N TYR A 85 5.99 8.58 -0.71
CA TYR A 85 5.74 8.63 0.73
C TYR A 85 7.06 8.60 1.51
N LYS A 86 7.41 9.73 2.13
CA LYS A 86 8.74 9.95 2.75
C LYS A 86 9.10 8.97 3.87
N ARG A 87 8.08 8.46 4.57
CA ARG A 87 8.19 7.52 5.71
C ARG A 87 7.99 6.06 5.30
N LEU A 88 8.15 5.74 4.02
CA LEU A 88 8.07 4.37 3.50
C LEU A 88 9.01 3.38 4.21
N PRO A 89 10.27 3.72 4.57
CA PRO A 89 11.13 2.80 5.33
C PRO A 89 10.56 2.40 6.69
N GLU A 90 10.02 3.36 7.45
CA GLU A 90 9.36 3.11 8.73
C GLU A 90 8.13 2.19 8.55
N MET A 91 7.37 2.39 7.49
CA MET A 91 6.23 1.54 7.15
C MET A 91 6.64 0.09 6.84
N LEU A 92 7.72 -0.11 6.10
CA LEU A 92 8.23 -1.46 5.82
C LEU A 92 8.77 -2.12 7.09
N ARG A 93 9.41 -1.36 7.99
CA ARG A 93 9.87 -1.84 9.29
C ARG A 93 8.71 -2.32 10.15
N GLU A 94 7.64 -1.54 10.26
CA GLU A 94 6.42 -1.92 10.97
C GLU A 94 5.84 -3.24 10.44
N LEU A 95 5.75 -3.41 9.11
CA LEU A 95 5.28 -4.67 8.51
C LEU A 95 6.17 -5.85 8.87
N ARG A 96 7.49 -5.65 8.86
CA ARG A 96 8.49 -6.67 9.24
C ARG A 96 8.38 -7.06 10.71
N GLU A 97 8.23 -6.09 11.61
CA GLU A 97 8.04 -6.33 13.05
C GLU A 97 6.77 -7.15 13.32
N ARG A 98 5.71 -6.90 12.56
CA ARG A 98 4.47 -7.71 12.56
C ARG A 98 4.61 -9.07 11.88
N LYS A 99 5.78 -9.42 11.33
CA LYS A 99 6.05 -10.64 10.56
C LYS A 99 5.16 -10.79 9.32
N ILE A 100 4.82 -9.66 8.70
CA ILE A 100 4.07 -9.59 7.45
C ILE A 100 5.07 -9.35 6.33
N SER A 101 5.15 -10.23 5.34
CA SER A 101 6.02 -9.99 4.18
C SER A 101 5.45 -8.87 3.33
N SER A 102 6.28 -7.92 2.91
CA SER A 102 5.86 -6.79 2.08
C SER A 102 6.42 -6.91 0.66
N PHE A 103 5.66 -6.40 -0.30
CA PHE A 103 6.05 -6.32 -1.71
C PHE A 103 5.83 -4.89 -2.19
N LEU A 104 6.90 -4.20 -2.59
CA LEU A 104 6.86 -2.83 -3.09
C LEU A 104 6.96 -2.85 -4.62
N VAL A 105 6.09 -2.09 -5.29
CA VAL A 105 6.16 -1.86 -6.75
C VAL A 105 6.32 -0.37 -6.99
N THR A 106 7.34 0.02 -7.77
CA THR A 106 7.67 1.42 -8.08
C THR A 106 7.89 1.58 -9.58
N ASN A 107 7.66 2.79 -10.10
CA ASN A 107 8.00 3.21 -11.45
C ASN A 107 9.51 3.51 -11.65
N GLY A 108 10.27 3.60 -10.56
CA GLY A 108 11.73 3.77 -10.58
C GLY A 108 12.24 5.21 -10.73
N LEU A 109 11.39 6.24 -10.64
CA LEU A 109 11.81 7.64 -10.78
C LEU A 109 12.42 8.26 -9.51
N HIS A 110 12.35 7.54 -8.38
CA HIS A 110 12.88 7.97 -7.08
C HIS A 110 13.98 7.02 -6.57
N PRO A 111 15.13 6.94 -7.26
CA PRO A 111 16.23 6.05 -6.84
C PRO A 111 16.73 6.34 -5.42
N GLU A 112 16.66 7.59 -4.96
CA GLU A 112 17.05 8.01 -3.61
C GLU A 112 16.24 7.29 -2.52
N MET A 113 14.95 7.04 -2.76
CA MET A 113 14.15 6.27 -1.81
C MET A 113 14.58 4.80 -1.81
N ILE A 114 14.92 4.24 -2.98
CA ILE A 114 15.39 2.85 -3.07
C ILE A 114 16.72 2.67 -2.34
N GLU A 115 17.64 3.62 -2.46
CA GLU A 115 18.89 3.63 -1.71
C GLU A 115 18.63 3.68 -0.19
N ARG A 116 17.73 4.56 0.27
CA ARG A 116 17.33 4.62 1.69
C ARG A 116 16.74 3.29 2.18
N LEU A 117 15.87 2.66 1.39
CA LEU A 117 15.27 1.37 1.77
C LEU A 117 16.30 0.26 1.89
N ARG A 118 17.36 0.27 1.06
CA ARG A 118 18.49 -0.68 1.15
C ARG A 118 19.34 -0.42 2.39
N ASP A 119 19.59 0.84 2.73
CA ASP A 119 20.50 1.20 3.82
C ASP A 119 19.82 1.08 5.20
N GLU A 120 18.49 1.12 5.25
CA GLU A 120 17.67 0.89 6.45
C GLU A 120 17.23 -0.58 6.66
N ASP A 121 17.69 -1.49 5.78
CA ASP A 121 17.35 -2.92 5.75
C ASP A 121 18.15 -3.78 6.75
#